data_AF-A0A286GDR0-F1
#
_entry.id   AF-A0A286GDR0-F1
#
_cell.length_a   1.000
_cell.length_b   1.000
_cell.length_c   1.000
_cell.angle_alpha   90.00
_cell.angle_beta   90.00
_cell.angle_gamma   90.00
#
_symmetry.space_group_name_H-M   'P 1'
#
loop_
_entity.id
_entity.type
_entity.pdbx_description
1 polymer ?
#
loop_
_entity_poly.entity_id
_entity_poly.type
_entity_poly.pdbx_seq_one_letter_code
_entity_poly.pdbx_strand_id
1 'polypeptide(L)'
;MTVRRLALTGASMGVVAVVLAALTPEATAMTGALAAPQQTVDTVGADALVLAAAGLLAWVVWAWGALGLALTAASALPGALGGAALLATQVVLPAGARRGAALVLGLGLGVAAPLTGVAVTVMAPPAAAAPAAPAAPAAPADAVPDWPHSAAPAVAPEVAQVPDWPADLAVPATDGSHVVVRGDCLWHIASSWLTTRAGAPPTDVEVAQAVRTWWAVNADVIGPDPDLLLPGQVLRAPEGS
;
A
#
# COMPACT_ATOMS: atom_id res chain seq x y z
N MET A 1 -24.47 0.61 -34.79
CA MET A 1 -24.00 1.96 -34.36
C MET A 1 -23.87 2.83 -35.59
N THR A 2 -24.48 4.02 -35.64
CA THR A 2 -24.33 4.92 -36.79
C THR A 2 -22.93 5.56 -36.76
N VAL A 3 -22.30 5.73 -37.92
CA VAL A 3 -20.95 6.34 -38.07
C VAL A 3 -20.84 7.67 -37.31
N ARG A 4 -21.93 8.45 -37.30
CA ARG A 4 -22.05 9.72 -36.56
C ARG A 4 -21.86 9.57 -35.04
N ARG A 5 -22.35 8.48 -34.42
CA ARG A 5 -22.16 8.23 -32.98
C ARG A 5 -20.71 7.91 -32.66
N LEU A 6 -20.06 7.08 -33.49
CA LEU A 6 -18.64 6.75 -33.33
C LEU A 6 -17.73 7.98 -33.46
N ALA A 7 -17.99 8.82 -34.46
CA ALA A 7 -17.27 10.08 -34.64
C ALA A 7 -17.43 11.01 -33.43
N LEU A 8 -18.65 11.11 -32.88
CA LEU A 8 -18.92 11.93 -31.70
C LEU A 8 -18.21 11.40 -30.45
N THR A 9 -18.21 10.08 -30.22
CA THR A 9 -17.47 9.46 -29.10
C THR A 9 -15.96 9.59 -29.24
N GLY A 10 -15.44 9.50 -30.46
CA GLY A 10 -14.02 9.72 -30.74
C GLY A 10 -13.60 11.17 -30.48
N ALA A 11 -14.41 12.13 -30.96
CA ALA A 11 -14.21 13.54 -30.67
C ALA A 11 -14.26 13.84 -29.16
N SER A 12 -15.22 13.26 -28.43
CA SER A 12 -15.27 13.42 -26.97
C SER A 12 -14.04 12.85 -26.28
N MET A 13 -13.53 11.69 -26.71
CA MET A 13 -12.30 11.12 -26.17
C MET A 13 -11.08 12.00 -26.44
N GLY A 14 -11.00 12.60 -27.63
CA GLY A 14 -9.97 13.58 -27.98
C GLY A 14 -10.02 14.82 -27.08
N VAL A 15 -11.22 15.37 -26.83
CA VAL A 15 -11.38 16.50 -25.91
C VAL A 15 -10.95 16.13 -24.49
N VAL A 16 -11.31 14.94 -24.01
CA VAL A 16 -10.87 14.47 -22.68
C VAL A 16 -9.34 14.34 -22.61
N ALA A 17 -8.68 13.86 -23.67
CA ALA A 17 -7.21 13.82 -23.72
C ALA A 17 -6.58 15.21 -23.65
N VAL A 18 -7.13 16.19 -24.37
CA VAL A 18 -6.64 17.58 -24.33
C VAL A 18 -6.81 18.17 -22.93
N VAL A 19 -7.96 17.94 -22.30
CA VAL A 19 -8.22 18.39 -20.93
C VAL A 19 -7.27 17.72 -19.93
N LEU A 20 -7.05 16.41 -20.05
CA LEU A 20 -6.07 15.70 -19.22
C LEU A 20 -4.67 16.27 -19.41
N ALA A 21 -4.21 16.47 -20.65
CA ALA A 21 -2.90 17.04 -20.94
C ALA A 21 -2.72 18.47 -20.40
N ALA A 22 -3.79 19.27 -20.34
CA ALA A 22 -3.75 20.61 -19.80
C ALA A 22 -3.75 20.65 -18.26
N LEU A 23 -4.35 19.63 -17.61
CA LEU A 23 -4.50 19.57 -16.15
C LEU A 23 -3.42 18.74 -15.45
N THR A 24 -2.81 17.77 -16.15
CA THR A 24 -1.77 16.91 -15.58
C THR A 24 -0.38 17.44 -15.91
N PRO A 25 0.59 17.35 -14.97
CA PRO A 25 2.00 17.61 -15.26
C PRO A 25 2.54 16.69 -16.36
N GLU A 26 3.71 17.02 -16.92
CA GLU A 26 4.37 16.16 -17.91
C GLU A 26 4.57 14.73 -17.38
N ALA A 27 4.35 13.74 -18.26
CA ALA A 27 4.41 12.33 -17.87
C ALA A 27 5.76 11.93 -17.26
N THR A 28 6.86 12.51 -17.74
CA THR A 28 8.21 12.32 -17.21
C THR A 28 8.38 12.87 -15.79
N ALA A 29 7.75 14.01 -15.50
CA ALA A 29 7.76 14.60 -14.17
C ALA A 29 6.94 13.74 -13.19
N MET A 30 5.77 13.25 -13.62
CA MET A 30 4.94 12.37 -12.80
C MET A 30 5.62 11.03 -12.49
N THR A 31 6.28 10.40 -13.46
CA THR A 31 7.03 9.15 -13.22
C THR A 31 8.30 9.37 -12.41
N GLY A 32 8.98 10.50 -12.59
CA GLY A 32 10.11 10.90 -11.76
C GLY A 32 9.72 11.07 -10.28
N ALA A 33 8.58 11.70 -10.01
CA ALA A 33 8.04 11.84 -8.65
C ALA A 33 7.80 10.49 -7.96
N LEU A 34 7.30 9.49 -8.70
CA LEU A 34 7.07 8.15 -8.20
C LEU A 34 8.34 7.30 -8.05
N ALA A 35 9.41 7.60 -8.80
CA ALA A 35 10.67 6.86 -8.72
C ALA A 35 11.43 7.14 -7.41
N ALA A 36 11.26 8.34 -6.85
CA ALA A 36 11.83 8.75 -5.56
C ALA A 36 10.72 9.33 -4.66
N PRO A 37 9.79 8.50 -4.16
CA PRO A 37 8.59 8.99 -3.47
C PRO A 37 8.95 9.72 -2.18
N GLN A 38 9.91 9.21 -1.42
CA GLN A 38 10.36 9.83 -0.16
C GLN A 38 10.95 11.22 -0.40
N GLN A 39 11.88 11.35 -1.36
CA GLN A 39 12.49 12.63 -1.72
C GLN A 39 11.45 13.65 -2.19
N THR A 40 10.45 13.20 -2.96
CA THR A 40 9.37 14.06 -3.45
C THR A 40 8.50 14.58 -2.31
N VAL A 41 8.15 13.72 -1.35
CA VAL A 41 7.41 14.11 -0.14
C VAL A 41 8.22 15.10 0.68
N ASP A 42 9.51 14.86 0.84
CA ASP A 42 10.39 15.71 1.67
C ASP A 42 10.67 17.09 1.03
N THR A 43 10.62 17.22 -0.31
CA THR A 43 10.96 18.45 -1.02
C THR A 43 9.77 19.26 -1.52
N VAL A 44 8.71 18.59 -2.00
CA VAL A 44 7.54 19.22 -2.63
C VAL A 44 6.27 18.99 -1.81
N GLY A 45 6.25 17.95 -0.97
CA GLY A 45 5.10 17.57 -0.14
C GLY A 45 4.33 16.38 -0.68
N ALA A 46 3.53 15.76 0.20
CA ALA A 46 2.76 14.56 -0.11
C ALA A 46 1.68 14.79 -1.18
N ASP A 47 1.09 15.98 -1.23
CA ASP A 47 0.03 16.32 -2.18
C ASP A 47 0.52 16.20 -3.64
N ALA A 48 1.77 16.57 -3.91
CA ALA A 48 2.36 16.48 -5.24
C ALA A 48 2.51 15.02 -5.71
N LEU A 49 2.89 14.12 -4.80
CA LEU A 49 2.99 12.69 -5.08
C LEU A 49 1.60 12.10 -5.40
N VAL A 50 0.58 12.47 -4.63
CA VAL A 50 -0.80 12.03 -4.85
C VAL A 50 -1.32 12.53 -6.20
N LEU A 51 -1.09 13.80 -6.54
CA LEU A 51 -1.50 14.36 -7.84
C LEU A 51 -0.79 13.69 -9.02
N ALA A 52 0.52 13.40 -8.91
CA ALA A 52 1.27 12.67 -9.94
C ALA A 52 0.73 11.25 -10.15
N ALA A 53 0.48 10.53 -9.05
CA ALA A 53 -0.10 9.18 -9.09
C ALA A 53 -1.51 9.19 -9.70
N ALA A 54 -2.36 10.12 -9.28
CA ALA A 54 -3.72 10.28 -9.80
C ALA A 54 -3.73 10.66 -11.29
N GLY A 55 -2.83 11.54 -11.72
CA GLY A 55 -2.66 11.93 -13.12
C GLY A 55 -2.27 10.76 -14.00
N LEU A 56 -1.28 9.96 -13.57
CA LEU A 56 -0.89 8.74 -14.29
C LEU A 56 -2.02 7.71 -14.37
N LEU A 57 -2.75 7.50 -13.27
CA LEU A 57 -3.90 6.60 -13.25
C LEU A 57 -5.00 7.08 -14.22
N ALA A 58 -5.28 8.38 -14.26
CA ALA A 58 -6.24 8.96 -15.19
C ALA A 58 -5.83 8.72 -16.66
N TRP A 59 -4.55 8.88 -16.99
CA TRP A 59 -4.02 8.57 -18.33
C TRP A 59 -4.14 7.09 -18.68
N VAL A 60 -3.87 6.18 -17.74
CA VAL A 60 -4.02 4.74 -17.95
C VAL A 60 -5.49 4.37 -18.22
N VAL A 61 -6.41 4.88 -17.41
CA VAL A 61 -7.86 4.63 -17.59
C VAL A 61 -8.36 5.21 -18.91
N TRP A 62 -7.94 6.41 -19.27
CA TRP A 62 -8.29 7.03 -20.55
C TRP A 62 -7.75 6.22 -21.73
N ALA A 63 -6.47 5.82 -21.70
CA ALA A 63 -5.84 5.02 -22.75
C ALA A 63 -6.56 3.67 -22.94
N TRP A 64 -6.98 3.04 -21.84
CA TRP A 64 -7.78 1.82 -21.87
C TRP A 64 -9.14 2.04 -22.56
N GLY A 65 -9.85 3.11 -22.19
CA GLY A 65 -11.12 3.48 -22.82
C GLY A 65 -10.97 3.80 -24.32
N ALA A 66 -9.94 4.55 -24.68
CA ALA A 66 -9.60 4.88 -26.06
C ALA A 66 -9.26 3.62 -26.88
N LEU A 67 -8.53 2.66 -26.29
CA LEU A 67 -8.22 1.39 -26.90
C LEU A 67 -9.49 0.55 -27.14
N GLY A 68 -10.39 0.45 -26.17
CA GLY A 68 -11.68 -0.22 -26.33
C GLY A 68 -12.54 0.42 -27.43
N LEU A 69 -12.55 1.76 -27.52
CA LEU A 69 -13.23 2.48 -28.57
C LEU A 69 -12.61 2.23 -29.95
N ALA A 70 -11.27 2.19 -30.03
CA ALA A 70 -10.54 1.88 -31.26
C ALA A 70 -10.83 0.45 -31.75
N LEU A 71 -10.85 -0.54 -30.84
CA LEU A 71 -11.24 -1.91 -31.17
C LEU A 71 -12.70 -1.99 -31.64
N THR A 72 -13.60 -1.23 -31.01
CA THR A 72 -15.01 -1.15 -31.43
C THR A 72 -15.13 -0.53 -32.84
N ALA A 73 -14.38 0.54 -33.12
CA ALA A 73 -14.36 1.15 -34.45
C ALA A 73 -13.77 0.20 -35.51
N ALA A 74 -12.70 -0.53 -35.19
CA ALA A 74 -12.09 -1.52 -36.08
C ALA A 74 -13.06 -2.67 -36.41
N SER A 75 -13.88 -3.10 -35.45
CA SER A 75 -14.89 -4.14 -35.68
C SER A 75 -16.03 -3.73 -36.61
N ALA A 76 -16.24 -2.43 -36.82
CA ALA A 76 -17.32 -1.88 -37.65
C ALA A 76 -16.93 -1.74 -39.15
N LEU A 77 -15.67 -2.00 -39.52
CA LEU A 77 -15.18 -1.88 -40.90
C LEU A 77 -15.18 -3.25 -41.59
N PRO A 78 -15.95 -3.47 -42.68
CA PRO A 78 -15.95 -4.73 -43.41
C PRO A 78 -14.71 -4.87 -44.31
N GLY A 79 -13.99 -5.99 -44.17
CA GLY A 79 -12.81 -6.37 -44.98
C GLY A 79 -11.46 -5.92 -44.40
N ALA A 80 -10.39 -6.73 -44.60
CA ALA A 80 -8.95 -6.60 -44.25
C ALA A 80 -8.54 -6.03 -42.87
N LEU A 81 -9.18 -4.97 -42.38
CA LEU A 81 -9.06 -4.35 -41.06
C LEU A 81 -9.55 -5.25 -39.92
N GLY A 82 -10.34 -6.28 -40.22
CA GLY A 82 -10.70 -7.34 -39.26
C GLY A 82 -9.51 -8.22 -38.83
N GLY A 83 -8.47 -8.33 -39.65
CA GLY A 83 -7.24 -9.08 -39.30
C GLY A 83 -6.35 -8.33 -38.31
N ALA A 84 -6.29 -7.00 -38.39
CA ALA A 84 -5.56 -6.17 -37.44
C ALA A 84 -6.22 -6.18 -36.04
N ALA A 85 -7.54 -6.31 -35.98
CA ALA A 85 -8.30 -6.46 -34.73
C ALA A 85 -7.99 -7.78 -33.99
N LEU A 86 -7.63 -8.84 -34.72
CA LEU A 86 -7.24 -10.14 -34.15
C LEU A 86 -5.80 -10.15 -33.60
N LEU A 87 -4.87 -9.47 -34.27
CA LEU A 87 -3.51 -9.28 -33.76
C LEU A 87 -3.49 -8.40 -32.50
N ALA A 88 -4.33 -7.36 -32.46
CA ALA A 88 -4.46 -6.50 -31.28
C ALA A 88 -5.12 -7.22 -30.10
N THR A 89 -6.09 -8.11 -30.33
CA THR A 89 -6.73 -8.89 -29.24
C THR A 89 -5.79 -9.92 -28.62
N GLN A 90 -4.81 -10.44 -29.35
CA GLN A 90 -3.80 -11.35 -28.75
C GLN A 90 -2.77 -10.63 -27.87
N VAL A 91 -2.44 -9.37 -28.18
CA VAL A 91 -1.51 -8.57 -27.36
C VAL A 91 -2.23 -7.92 -26.16
N VAL A 92 -3.53 -7.61 -26.31
CA VAL A 92 -4.34 -6.86 -25.32
C VAL A 92 -5.22 -7.74 -24.43
N LEU A 93 -5.18 -9.07 -24.59
CA LEU A 93 -5.66 -10.02 -23.57
C LEU A 93 -4.48 -10.55 -22.73
N PRO A 94 -3.75 -9.71 -21.95
CA PRO A 94 -2.95 -10.27 -20.89
C PRO A 94 -3.94 -10.94 -19.93
N ALA A 95 -3.66 -12.19 -19.58
CA ALA A 95 -4.48 -13.03 -18.72
C ALA A 95 -4.88 -12.38 -17.37
N GLY A 96 -4.23 -11.28 -16.98
CA GLY A 96 -4.55 -10.48 -15.80
C GLY A 96 -5.91 -9.77 -15.84
N ALA A 97 -6.38 -9.28 -17.00
CA ALA A 97 -7.63 -8.52 -17.07
C ALA A 97 -8.88 -9.39 -16.81
N ARG A 98 -8.85 -10.66 -17.24
CA ARG A 98 -9.91 -11.63 -16.94
C ARG A 98 -9.99 -11.98 -15.46
N ARG A 99 -8.85 -11.99 -14.76
CA ARG A 99 -8.80 -12.26 -13.30
C ARG A 99 -9.32 -11.07 -12.49
N GLY A 100 -9.00 -9.84 -12.91
CA GLY A 100 -9.52 -8.63 -12.27
C GLY A 100 -11.03 -8.45 -12.42
N ALA A 101 -11.57 -8.69 -13.63
CA ALA A 101 -13.02 -8.58 -13.87
C ALA A 101 -13.84 -9.59 -13.06
N ALA A 102 -13.34 -10.81 -12.86
CA ALA A 102 -14.00 -11.81 -12.03
C ALA A 102 -14.04 -11.41 -10.54
N LEU A 103 -12.95 -10.80 -10.03
CA LEU A 103 -12.89 -10.30 -8.66
C LEU A 103 -13.83 -9.10 -8.44
N VAL A 104 -13.85 -8.15 -9.37
CA VAL A 104 -14.73 -6.97 -9.30
C VAL A 104 -16.22 -7.35 -9.43
N LEU A 105 -16.55 -8.30 -10.31
CA LEU A 105 -17.92 -8.81 -10.43
C LEU A 105 -18.33 -9.66 -9.22
N GLY A 106 -17.40 -10.41 -8.62
CA GLY A 106 -17.63 -11.16 -7.39
C GLY A 106 -17.88 -10.26 -6.17
N LEU A 107 -17.15 -9.15 -6.06
CA LEU A 107 -17.36 -8.12 -5.02
C LEU A 107 -18.63 -7.30 -5.24
N GLY A 108 -18.98 -6.99 -6.50
CA GLY A 108 -20.17 -6.20 -6.84
C GLY A 108 -21.50 -6.94 -6.63
N LEU A 109 -21.54 -8.25 -6.85
CA LEU A 109 -22.76 -9.05 -6.69
C LEU A 109 -23.07 -9.41 -5.23
N GLY A 110 -22.12 -9.24 -4.30
CA GLY A 110 -22.33 -9.52 -2.86
C GLY A 110 -22.94 -8.35 -2.06
N VAL A 111 -22.91 -7.12 -2.58
CA VAL A 111 -23.28 -5.92 -1.79
C VAL A 111 -24.44 -5.12 -2.39
N ALA A 112 -24.86 -5.36 -3.63
CA ALA A 112 -25.80 -4.44 -4.29
C ALA A 112 -27.00 -5.11 -4.98
N ALA A 113 -28.15 -5.03 -4.32
CA ALA A 113 -29.43 -4.76 -4.99
C ALA A 113 -30.34 -3.98 -4.02
N PRO A 114 -31.19 -3.05 -4.49
CA PRO A 114 -30.83 -1.86 -5.26
C PRO A 114 -31.39 -0.59 -4.58
N LEU A 115 -30.67 0.53 -4.63
CA LEU A 115 -31.30 1.85 -4.52
C LEU A 115 -30.77 2.77 -5.60
N THR A 116 -31.67 3.08 -6.52
CA THR A 116 -31.55 4.13 -7.52
C THR A 116 -31.32 5.48 -6.86
N GLY A 117 -30.16 6.07 -7.13
CA GLY A 117 -29.94 7.52 -7.20
C GLY A 117 -29.99 8.30 -5.89
N VAL A 118 -28.87 8.35 -5.15
CA VAL A 118 -28.36 9.58 -4.51
C VAL A 118 -26.84 9.48 -4.54
N ALA A 119 -26.16 10.59 -4.86
CA ALA A 119 -24.72 10.71 -4.81
C ALA A 119 -24.18 10.23 -3.45
N VAL A 120 -23.32 9.21 -3.45
CA VAL A 120 -22.52 8.89 -2.26
C VAL A 120 -21.34 9.86 -2.25
N THR A 121 -21.60 11.06 -1.74
CA THR A 121 -20.55 11.83 -1.06
C THR A 121 -20.18 10.99 0.16
N VAL A 122 -19.01 10.34 0.14
CA VAL A 122 -18.43 9.80 1.38
C VAL A 122 -18.03 11.01 2.23
N MET A 123 -18.96 11.38 3.10
CA MET A 123 -18.77 12.37 4.15
C MET A 123 -17.87 11.74 5.22
N ALA A 124 -16.67 12.29 5.38
CA ALA A 124 -15.80 12.01 6.51
C ALA A 124 -16.50 12.43 7.83
N PRO A 125 -16.27 11.73 8.95
CA PRO A 125 -16.88 12.10 10.23
C PRO A 125 -16.33 13.44 10.73
N PRO A 126 -17.14 14.28 11.41
CA PRO A 126 -16.64 15.50 12.05
C PRO A 126 -16.04 15.12 13.41
N ALA A 127 -14.72 15.22 13.55
CA ALA A 127 -14.06 15.14 14.85
C ALA A 127 -13.70 16.55 15.34
N ALA A 128 -14.53 17.02 16.27
CA ALA A 128 -14.36 18.06 17.29
C ALA A 128 -13.19 19.07 17.14
N ALA A 129 -13.58 20.35 17.04
CA ALA A 129 -12.72 21.50 17.31
C ALA A 129 -12.22 21.47 18.76
N ALA A 130 -10.89 21.47 18.92
CA ALA A 130 -10.24 21.87 20.17
C ALA A 130 -10.04 23.40 20.17
N PRO A 131 -10.19 24.10 21.31
CA PRO A 131 -10.01 25.54 21.38
C PRO A 131 -8.56 25.93 21.12
N ALA A 132 -8.37 27.04 20.41
CA ALA A 132 -7.08 27.66 20.18
C ALA A 132 -6.38 28.01 21.49
N ALA A 133 -5.21 27.42 21.73
CA ALA A 133 -4.29 27.86 22.77
C ALA A 133 -3.49 29.09 22.25
N PRO A 134 -3.18 30.08 23.11
CA PRO A 134 -2.52 31.31 22.70
C PRO A 134 -1.07 31.05 22.23
N ALA A 135 -0.66 31.84 21.24
CA ALA A 135 0.69 31.86 20.70
C ALA A 135 1.74 32.07 21.81
N ALA A 136 2.61 31.07 22.00
CA ALA A 136 3.81 31.22 22.80
C ALA A 136 4.90 31.94 21.96
N PRO A 137 5.75 32.80 22.57
CA PRO A 137 6.77 33.54 21.85
C PRO A 137 7.82 32.62 21.25
N ALA A 138 8.36 33.00 20.08
CA ALA A 138 9.52 32.37 19.48
C ALA A 138 10.69 32.32 20.47
N ALA A 139 11.09 31.11 20.86
CA ALA A 139 12.33 30.89 21.59
C ALA A 139 13.51 31.00 20.60
N PRO A 140 14.62 31.64 20.99
CA PRO A 140 15.79 31.75 20.12
C PRO A 140 16.40 30.37 19.86
N ALA A 141 16.81 30.15 18.63
CA ALA A 141 17.67 29.05 18.24
C ALA A 141 19.06 29.27 18.84
N ASP A 142 19.30 28.79 20.06
CA ASP A 142 20.65 28.61 20.62
C ASP A 142 20.60 27.69 21.84
N ALA A 143 20.98 26.44 21.62
CA ALA A 143 21.63 25.50 22.54
C ALA A 143 21.34 24.07 22.06
N VAL A 144 22.12 23.61 21.08
CA VAL A 144 22.33 22.17 20.90
C VAL A 144 22.99 21.67 22.20
N PRO A 145 22.47 20.62 22.86
CA PRO A 145 23.15 20.03 23.99
C PRO A 145 24.54 19.55 23.56
N ASP A 146 25.60 20.11 24.16
CA ASP A 146 26.97 19.62 23.99
C ASP A 146 27.09 18.21 24.56
N TRP A 147 26.87 17.23 23.70
CA TRP A 147 27.27 15.85 23.96
C TRP A 147 28.81 15.82 23.99
N PRO A 148 29.44 15.21 25.01
CA PRO A 148 30.89 15.17 25.08
C PRO A 148 31.45 14.41 23.88
N HIS A 149 32.04 15.14 22.93
CA HIS A 149 32.87 14.56 21.88
C HIS A 149 34.14 14.04 22.57
N SER A 150 34.20 12.74 22.78
CA SER A 150 35.42 12.08 23.21
C SER A 150 36.43 12.18 22.07
N ALA A 151 37.32 13.17 22.14
CA ALA A 151 38.45 13.29 21.23
C ALA A 151 39.42 12.13 21.54
N ALA A 152 39.25 11.02 20.84
CA ALA A 152 40.19 9.91 20.91
C ALA A 152 41.56 10.35 20.36
N PRO A 153 42.67 10.09 21.06
CA PRO A 153 43.99 10.19 20.45
C PRO A 153 44.07 9.18 19.30
N ALA A 154 44.59 9.59 18.15
CA ALA A 154 44.88 8.71 17.03
C ALA A 154 45.99 7.72 17.42
N VAL A 155 45.59 6.59 18.01
CA VAL A 155 46.38 5.37 18.12
C VAL A 155 45.59 4.28 17.42
N ALA A 156 46.26 3.49 16.58
CA ALA A 156 45.69 2.46 15.72
C ALA A 156 44.73 1.52 16.49
N PRO A 157 43.66 1.01 15.86
CA PRO A 157 42.60 0.32 16.59
C PRO A 157 43.06 -1.08 16.97
N GLU A 158 43.40 -1.26 18.25
CA GLU A 158 43.20 -2.54 18.91
C GLU A 158 41.70 -2.69 19.15
N VAL A 159 41.12 -3.80 18.69
CA VAL A 159 39.68 -4.09 18.75
C VAL A 159 39.27 -4.12 20.22
N ALA A 160 38.77 -2.99 20.72
CA ALA A 160 38.15 -2.90 22.04
C ALA A 160 36.94 -3.83 22.04
N GLN A 161 37.06 -4.94 22.76
CA GLN A 161 35.96 -5.86 22.98
C GLN A 161 34.81 -5.08 23.62
N VAL A 162 33.65 -5.14 22.94
CA VAL A 162 32.37 -4.66 23.47
C VAL A 162 32.18 -5.31 24.86
N PRO A 163 31.81 -4.56 25.91
CA PRO A 163 31.59 -5.15 27.22
C PRO A 163 30.58 -6.30 27.14
N ASP A 164 31.00 -7.48 27.58
CA ASP A 164 30.14 -8.66 27.71
C ASP A 164 28.97 -8.30 28.63
N TRP A 165 27.80 -8.13 28.03
CA TRP A 165 26.54 -8.08 28.77
C TRP A 165 26.40 -9.40 29.53
N PRO A 166 26.02 -9.40 30.82
CA PRO A 166 25.91 -10.63 31.59
C PRO A 166 24.93 -11.57 30.90
N ALA A 167 25.44 -12.65 30.32
CA ALA A 167 24.67 -13.70 29.66
C ALA A 167 23.66 -14.35 30.62
N ASP A 168 23.90 -14.23 31.93
CA ASP A 168 23.05 -14.74 33.00
C ASP A 168 21.72 -13.97 33.18
N LEU A 169 21.56 -12.80 32.52
CA LEU A 169 20.26 -12.11 32.43
C LEU A 169 19.45 -12.53 31.20
N ALA A 170 19.95 -13.44 30.37
CA ALA A 170 19.10 -14.13 29.41
C ALA A 170 18.11 -14.98 30.21
N VAL A 171 16.92 -14.42 30.46
CA VAL A 171 15.74 -15.20 30.82
C VAL A 171 15.73 -16.37 29.84
N PRO A 172 15.74 -17.64 30.31
CA PRO A 172 15.72 -18.76 29.39
C PRO A 172 14.56 -18.54 28.44
N ALA A 173 14.85 -18.40 27.14
CA ALA A 173 13.83 -18.35 26.12
C ALA A 173 13.03 -19.63 26.31
N THR A 174 11.88 -19.51 26.96
CA THR A 174 10.99 -20.64 27.15
C THR A 174 10.63 -21.03 25.74
N ASP A 175 10.93 -22.27 25.34
CA ASP A 175 10.82 -22.72 23.96
C ASP A 175 9.48 -22.23 23.36
N GLY A 176 9.58 -21.24 22.45
CA GLY A 176 8.42 -20.64 21.79
C GLY A 176 7.90 -19.29 22.32
N SER A 177 8.53 -18.60 23.29
CA SER A 177 8.12 -17.23 23.63
C SER A 177 8.62 -16.20 22.61
N HIS A 178 7.76 -15.27 22.15
CA HIS A 178 8.08 -14.16 21.25
C HIS A 178 7.90 -12.81 21.97
N VAL A 179 8.93 -11.95 21.94
CA VAL A 179 8.84 -10.58 22.46
C VAL A 179 8.43 -9.65 21.33
N VAL A 180 7.30 -8.97 21.49
CA VAL A 180 6.74 -8.03 20.51
C VAL A 180 7.65 -6.81 20.38
N VAL A 181 8.05 -6.50 19.15
CA VAL A 181 8.79 -5.29 18.80
C VAL A 181 7.90 -4.34 17.99
N ARG A 182 8.26 -3.05 17.93
CA ARG A 182 7.53 -2.05 17.13
C ARG A 182 7.42 -2.52 15.66
N GLY A 183 6.18 -2.65 15.17
CA GLY A 183 5.88 -3.07 13.80
C GLY A 183 5.49 -4.54 13.68
N ASP A 184 5.58 -5.31 14.76
CA ASP A 184 5.06 -6.67 14.79
C ASP A 184 3.53 -6.69 14.67
N CYS A 185 3.02 -7.68 13.95
CA CYS A 185 1.61 -8.03 13.93
C CYS A 185 1.45 -9.54 14.15
N LEU A 186 0.31 -9.95 14.71
CA LEU A 186 0.08 -11.34 15.10
C LEU A 186 0.15 -12.30 13.90
N TRP A 187 -0.24 -11.83 12.71
CA TRP A 187 -0.12 -12.55 11.45
C TRP A 187 1.33 -12.88 11.08
N HIS A 188 2.23 -11.90 11.20
CA HIS A 188 3.65 -12.10 10.87
C HIS A 188 4.30 -13.06 11.86
N ILE A 189 4.02 -12.89 13.16
CA ILE A 189 4.52 -13.76 14.22
C ILE A 189 4.05 -15.20 14.00
N ALA A 190 2.76 -15.41 13.71
CA ALA A 190 2.22 -16.74 13.45
C ALA A 190 2.80 -17.36 12.16
N SER A 191 2.94 -16.57 11.09
CA SER A 191 3.50 -17.02 9.82
C SER A 191 4.98 -17.40 9.92
N SER A 192 5.79 -16.59 10.60
CA SER A 192 7.21 -16.89 10.81
C SER A 192 7.38 -18.17 11.64
N TRP A 193 6.60 -18.30 12.71
CA TRP A 193 6.59 -19.48 13.57
C TRP A 193 6.17 -20.76 12.82
N LEU A 194 5.14 -20.69 11.97
CA LEU A 194 4.74 -21.82 11.12
C LEU A 194 5.84 -22.18 10.12
N THR A 195 6.47 -21.19 9.50
CA THR A 195 7.56 -21.40 8.53
C THR A 195 8.75 -22.08 9.20
N THR A 196 9.14 -21.65 10.40
CA THR A 196 10.23 -22.26 11.18
C THR A 196 9.94 -23.71 11.54
N ARG A 197 8.69 -24.05 11.87
CA ARG A 197 8.32 -25.43 12.23
C ARG A 197 8.16 -26.35 11.04
N ALA A 198 7.44 -25.91 10.01
CA ALA A 198 7.09 -26.75 8.87
C ALA A 198 8.21 -26.82 7.81
N GLY A 199 9.16 -25.87 7.83
CA GLY A 199 10.23 -25.78 6.84
C GLY A 199 9.76 -25.39 5.43
N ALA A 200 8.51 -24.98 5.29
CA ALA A 200 7.87 -24.59 4.04
C ALA A 200 6.97 -23.36 4.29
N PRO A 201 6.71 -22.53 3.27
CA PRO A 201 5.84 -21.38 3.42
C PRO A 201 4.40 -21.83 3.75
N PRO A 202 3.80 -21.34 4.84
CA PRO A 202 2.43 -21.70 5.22
C PRO A 202 1.41 -21.07 4.28
N THR A 203 0.26 -21.73 4.14
CA THR A 203 -0.90 -21.18 3.44
C THR A 203 -1.62 -20.14 4.31
N ASP A 204 -2.34 -19.20 3.70
CA ASP A 204 -3.10 -18.17 4.44
C ASP A 204 -4.12 -18.78 5.43
N VAL A 205 -4.67 -19.94 5.10
CA VAL A 205 -5.63 -20.64 5.97
C VAL A 205 -4.93 -21.17 7.23
N GLU A 206 -3.72 -21.71 7.09
CA GLU A 206 -2.90 -22.18 8.22
C GLU A 206 -2.45 -21.01 9.09
N VAL A 207 -2.03 -19.90 8.48
CA VAL A 207 -1.65 -18.68 9.23
C VAL A 207 -2.87 -18.14 9.98
N ALA A 208 -4.04 -18.04 9.36
CA ALA A 208 -5.25 -17.57 10.02
C ALA A 208 -5.69 -18.47 11.19
N GLN A 209 -5.51 -19.79 11.07
CA GLN A 209 -5.74 -20.72 12.17
C GLN A 209 -4.75 -20.48 13.31
N ALA A 210 -3.46 -20.38 12.99
CA ALA A 210 -2.42 -20.13 13.97
C ALA A 210 -2.62 -18.79 14.70
N VAL A 211 -2.96 -17.71 13.99
CA VAL A 211 -3.27 -16.40 14.60
C VAL A 211 -4.36 -16.52 15.66
N ARG A 212 -5.44 -17.28 15.38
CA ARG A 212 -6.52 -17.50 16.36
C ARG A 212 -6.03 -18.23 17.60
N THR A 213 -5.22 -19.26 17.45
CA THR A 213 -4.71 -20.01 18.60
C THR A 213 -3.60 -19.24 19.35
N TRP A 214 -2.80 -18.42 18.67
CA TRP A 214 -1.90 -17.46 19.30
C TRP A 214 -2.66 -16.44 20.15
N TRP A 215 -3.75 -15.85 19.63
CA TRP A 215 -4.57 -14.93 20.42
C TRP A 215 -5.25 -15.64 21.60
N ALA A 216 -5.81 -16.83 21.39
CA ALA A 216 -6.49 -17.58 22.45
C ALA A 216 -5.55 -17.91 23.64
N VAL A 217 -4.30 -18.27 23.37
CA VAL A 217 -3.29 -18.56 24.42
C VAL A 217 -2.79 -17.29 25.13
N ASN A 218 -2.87 -16.13 24.47
CA ASN A 218 -2.30 -14.86 24.94
C ASN A 218 -3.34 -13.77 25.18
N ALA A 219 -4.63 -14.13 25.29
CA ALA A 219 -5.72 -13.17 25.41
C ALA A 219 -5.58 -12.28 26.66
N ASP A 220 -5.02 -12.83 27.74
CA ASP A 220 -4.76 -12.10 28.98
C ASP A 220 -3.68 -11.00 28.82
N VAL A 221 -2.77 -11.15 27.85
CA VAL A 221 -1.65 -10.21 27.59
C VAL A 221 -2.00 -9.21 26.49
N ILE A 222 -2.66 -9.68 25.42
CA ILE A 222 -3.02 -8.86 24.25
C ILE A 222 -4.27 -8.02 24.56
N GLY A 223 -5.23 -8.57 25.30
CA GLY A 223 -6.50 -7.92 25.60
C GLY A 223 -7.57 -8.15 24.52
N PRO A 224 -8.63 -7.31 24.52
CA PRO A 224 -9.84 -7.54 23.71
C PRO A 224 -9.65 -7.28 22.21
N ASP A 225 -8.60 -6.56 21.83
CA ASP A 225 -8.29 -6.22 20.45
C ASP A 225 -7.04 -6.98 19.98
N PRO A 226 -7.17 -7.99 19.10
CA PRO A 226 -6.04 -8.80 18.62
C PRO A 226 -5.11 -8.05 17.67
N ASP A 227 -5.53 -6.91 17.12
CA ASP A 227 -4.73 -6.11 16.19
C ASP A 227 -3.81 -5.11 16.92
N LEU A 228 -4.01 -4.93 18.24
CA LEU A 228 -3.21 -4.02 19.06
C LEU A 228 -2.13 -4.77 19.85
N LEU A 229 -0.95 -4.94 19.24
CA LEU A 229 0.24 -5.44 19.92
C LEU A 229 1.09 -4.28 20.44
N LEU A 230 1.42 -4.31 21.73
CA LEU A 230 2.26 -3.31 22.38
C LEU A 230 3.71 -3.81 22.45
N PRO A 231 4.70 -2.99 22.07
CA PRO A 231 6.11 -3.38 22.20
C PRO A 231 6.48 -3.77 23.63
N GLY A 232 7.23 -4.84 23.78
CA GLY A 232 7.63 -5.42 25.07
C GLY A 232 6.67 -6.46 25.63
N GLN A 233 5.51 -6.69 25.01
CA GLN A 233 4.67 -7.84 25.34
C GLN A 233 5.41 -9.15 25.03
N VAL A 234 5.33 -10.12 25.95
CA VAL A 234 5.89 -11.46 25.75
C VAL A 234 4.74 -12.41 25.46
N LEU A 235 4.67 -12.88 24.22
CA LEU A 235 3.67 -13.84 23.75
C LEU A 235 4.22 -15.25 23.88
N ARG A 236 3.39 -16.20 24.31
CA ARG A 236 3.72 -17.62 24.38
C ARG A 236 3.26 -18.32 23.11
N ALA A 237 4.15 -19.10 22.49
CA ALA A 237 3.75 -19.94 21.37
C ALA A 237 2.70 -20.97 21.80
N PRO A 238 1.76 -21.30 20.91
CA PRO A 238 0.90 -22.44 21.09
C PRO A 238 1.70 -23.74 21.20
N GLU A 239 1.35 -24.58 22.17
CA GLU A 239 1.79 -25.98 22.23
C GLU A 239 1.18 -26.71 21.02
N GLY A 240 2.02 -27.34 20.19
CA GLY A 240 1.54 -28.10 19.03
C GLY A 240 0.86 -29.40 19.47
N SER A 241 -0.38 -29.64 19.02
CA SER A 241 -1.04 -30.94 19.10
C SER A 241 -0.54 -31.89 18.02
#